data_AF-A0A0G1ASF4-F1
#
_entry.id   AF-A0A0G1ASF4-F1
#
_cell.length_a   1.000
_cell.length_b   1.000
_cell.length_c   1.000
_cell.angle_alpha   90.00
_cell.angle_beta   90.00
_cell.angle_gamma   90.00
#
_symmetry.space_group_name_H-M   'P 1'
#
loop_
_entity.id
_entity.type
_entity.pdbx_description
1 polymer ?
#
loop_
_entity_poly.entity_id
_entity_poly.type
_entity_poly.pdbx_seq_one_letter_code
_entity_poly.pdbx_strand_id
1 'polypeptide(L)' 'MTVEEHQILGGVGGTIAEILVQNHPVPQEMVAIHDTFGQSGKAQELLEYYNLTTEGIVQATLRANARAHAS' A
#
# COMPACT_ATOMS: atom_id res chain seq x y z
N MET A 1 1.71 -1.65 7.38
CA MET A 1 0.75 -1.85 6.28
C MET A 1 -0.09 -0.59 6.17
N THR A 2 -0.21 -0.03 4.97
CA THR A 2 -1.18 1.04 4.66
C THR A 2 -1.99 0.65 3.42
N VAL A 3 -3.23 1.14 3.35
CA VAL A 3 -4.11 0.92 2.20
C VAL A 3 -4.78 2.26 1.88
N GLU A 4 -4.68 2.72 0.64
CA GLU A 4 -5.32 3.96 0.20
C GLU A 4 -5.73 3.90 -1.27
N GLU A 5 -6.89 4.48 -1.60
CA GLU A 5 -7.32 4.72 -2.99
C GLU A 5 -6.70 6.03 -3.51
N HIS A 6 -5.38 6.13 -3.41
CA HIS A 6 -4.59 7.29 -3.81
C HIS A 6 -3.25 6.83 -4.40
N GLN A 7 -2.52 7.73 -5.05
CA GLN A 7 -1.16 7.46 -5.50
C GLN A 7 -0.26 7.07 -4.33
N ILE A 8 0.61 6.09 -4.56
CA ILE A 8 1.62 5.63 -3.61
C ILE A 8 2.61 6.74 -3.24
N LEU A 9 2.84 7.70 -4.14
CA LEU A 9 3.71 8.85 -3.94
C LEU A 9 2.92 10.01 -3.33
N GLY A 10 3.44 10.56 -2.22
CA GLY A 10 2.85 11.71 -1.54
C GLY A 10 1.52 11.42 -0.80
N GLY A 11 1.12 10.16 -0.73
CA GLY A 11 -0.07 9.71 0.00
C GLY A 11 0.15 9.52 1.50
N VAL A 12 -0.84 8.88 2.13
CA VAL A 12 -0.83 8.54 3.56
C VAL A 12 0.33 7.58 3.86
N GLY A 13 0.58 6.60 3.00
CA GLY A 13 1.67 5.65 3.11
C GLY A 13 3.04 6.32 3.14
N GLY A 14 3.25 7.33 2.29
CA GLY A 14 4.47 8.14 2.28
C GLY A 14 4.68 8.90 3.58
N THR A 15 3.63 9.59 4.06
CA THR A 15 3.67 10.34 5.33
C THR A 15 4.02 9.42 6.52
N ILE A 16 3.42 8.24 6.57
CA ILE A 16 3.72 7.25 7.63
C ILE A 16 5.16 6.74 7.50
N ALA A 17 5.65 6.49 6.28
CA ALA A 17 7.02 6.04 6.05
C ALA A 17 8.05 7.07 6.54
N GLU A 18 7.79 8.37 6.31
CA GLU A 18 8.63 9.47 6.81
C GLU A 18 8.69 9.48 8.34
N ILE A 19 7.56 9.28 9.02
CA ILE A 19 7.53 9.21 10.49
C ILE A 19 8.26 7.97 11.00
N LEU A 20 8.04 6.80 10.38
CA LEU A 20 8.67 5.55 10.80
C LEU A 20 10.19 5.59 10.64
N VAL A 21 10.72 6.09 9.52
CA VAL A 21 12.17 6.14 9.30
C VAL A 21 12.88 7.07 10.29
N GLN A 22 12.20 8.12 10.77
CA GLN A 22 12.75 9.04 11.76
C GLN A 22 12.72 8.50 13.19
N ASN A 23 11.73 7.67 13.54
CA ASN A 23 11.45 7.30 14.93
C ASN A 23 11.72 5.83 15.24
N HIS A 24 11.19 4.93 14.41
CA HIS A 24 11.28 3.49 14.63
C HIS A 24 11.11 2.75 13.30
N PRO A 25 12.20 2.57 12.52
CA PRO A 25 12.13 1.89 11.24
C PRO A 25 11.62 0.45 11.42
N VAL A 26 10.51 0.14 10.77
CA VAL A 26 9.93 -1.21 10.72
C VAL A 26 9.52 -1.54 9.28
N PRO A 27 9.40 -2.83 8.91
CA PRO A 27 8.92 -3.19 7.60
C PRO A 27 7.53 -2.62 7.29
N GLN A 28 7.45 -1.78 6.27
CA GLN A 28 6.21 -1.20 5.78
C GLN A 28 5.91 -1.69 4.36
N GLU A 29 4.69 -2.15 4.15
CA GLU A 29 4.08 -2.37 2.83
C GLU A 29 2.93 -1.38 2.63
N MET A 30 2.69 -1.01 1.38
CA MET A 30 1.66 -0.06 0.97
C MET A 30 0.85 -0.68 -0.18
N VAL A 31 -0.48 -0.63 -0.08
CA VAL A 31 -1.40 -0.97 -1.18
C VAL A 31 -2.06 0.33 -1.62
N ALA A 32 -1.69 0.79 -2.82
CA ALA A 32 -2.02 2.10 -3.36
C ALA A 32 -1.94 2.07 -4.89
N ILE A 33 -2.35 3.16 -5.55
CA ILE A 33 -2.25 3.34 -7.00
C ILE A 33 -0.79 3.68 -7.37
N HIS A 34 -0.25 3.05 -8.42
CA HIS A 34 1.17 3.11 -8.76
C HIS A 34 1.45 4.00 -9.97
N ASP A 35 1.51 5.32 -9.75
CA ASP A 35 1.89 6.33 -10.76
C ASP A 35 1.14 6.19 -12.09
N THR A 36 -0.18 6.12 -11.97
CA THR A 36 -1.10 6.02 -13.11
C THR A 36 -2.21 7.04 -13.00
N PHE A 37 -2.68 7.54 -14.14
CA PHE A 37 -3.88 8.38 -14.20
C PHE A 37 -5.12 7.64 -13.71
N GLY A 38 -6.05 8.38 -13.12
CA GLY A 38 -7.38 7.87 -12.80
C GLY A 38 -8.16 7.50 -14.05
N GLN A 39 -9.12 6.59 -13.90
CA GLN A 39 -9.93 6.09 -14.99
C GLN A 39 -11.40 6.02 -14.59
N SER A 40 -12.30 6.24 -15.55
CA SER A 40 -13.74 6.06 -15.37
C SER A 40 -14.10 4.58 -15.44
N GLY A 41 -14.91 4.11 -14.50
CA GLY A 41 -15.36 2.73 -14.43
C GLY A 41 -16.25 2.50 -13.21
N LYS A 42 -16.74 1.27 -13.04
CA LYS A 42 -17.42 0.92 -11.78
C LYS A 42 -16.38 0.80 -10.67
N ALA A 43 -16.71 1.26 -9.46
CA ALA A 43 -15.79 1.23 -8.32
C ALA A 43 -15.10 -0.13 -8.14
N GLN A 44 -15.86 -1.23 -8.18
CA GLN A 44 -15.32 -2.58 -8.02
C GLN A 44 -14.27 -2.96 -9.09
N GLU A 45 -14.56 -2.63 -10.35
CA GLU A 45 -13.66 -2.90 -11.48
C GLU A 45 -12.37 -2.06 -11.36
N LEU A 46 -12.48 -0.82 -10.86
CA LEU A 46 -11.33 0.04 -10.62
C LEU A 46 -10.47 -0.47 -9.46
N LEU A 47 -11.08 -0.93 -8.36
CA LEU A 47 -10.34 -1.53 -7.24
C LEU A 47 -9.58 -2.78 -7.68
N GLU A 48 -10.18 -3.63 -8.51
CA GLU A 48 -9.52 -4.79 -9.11
C GLU A 48 -8.37 -4.37 -10.03
N TYR A 49 -8.61 -3.40 -10.92
CA TYR A 49 -7.60 -2.87 -11.84
C TYR A 49 -6.37 -2.31 -11.11
N TYR A 50 -6.57 -1.56 -10.03
CA TYR A 50 -5.48 -1.00 -9.22
C TYR A 50 -4.93 -1.98 -8.17
N ASN A 51 -5.39 -3.23 -8.14
CA ASN A 51 -5.02 -4.23 -7.14
C ASN A 51 -5.29 -3.80 -5.69
N LEU A 52 -6.30 -2.96 -5.49
CA LEU A 52 -6.82 -2.52 -4.19
C LEU A 52 -7.86 -3.53 -3.66
N THR A 53 -7.53 -4.81 -3.73
CA THR A 53 -8.42 -5.92 -3.41
C THR A 53 -8.06 -6.55 -2.07
N THR A 54 -8.98 -7.33 -1.49
CA THR A 54 -8.68 -8.13 -0.29
C THR A 54 -7.46 -9.02 -0.49
N GLU A 55 -7.35 -9.68 -1.65
CA GLU A 55 -6.19 -10.52 -1.99
C GLU A 55 -4.89 -9.68 -2.00
N GLY A 56 -4.91 -8.52 -2.68
CA GLY A 56 -3.76 -7.61 -2.73
C GLY A 56 -3.31 -7.16 -1.33
N ILE A 57 -4.26 -6.85 -0.45
CA ILE A 57 -4.03 -6.45 0.94
C ILE A 57 -3.44 -7.60 1.76
N VAL A 58 -3.97 -8.82 1.62
CA VAL A 58 -3.47 -10.01 2.32
C VAL A 58 -2.04 -10.31 1.91
N GLN A 59 -1.75 -10.33 0.61
CA GLN A 59 -0.40 -10.59 0.10
C GLN A 59 0.60 -9.55 0.60
N ALA A 60 0.24 -8.26 0.59
CA ALA A 60 1.08 -7.21 1.15
C ALA A 60 1.31 -7.38 2.65
N THR A 61 0.27 -7.73 3.41
CA THR A 61 0.39 -7.98 4.85
C THR A 61 1.35 -9.13 5.14
N LEU A 62 1.26 -10.23 4.38
CA LEU A 62 2.14 -11.38 4.53
C LEU A 62 3.60 -11.02 4.21
N ARG A 63 3.87 -10.19 3.19
CA ARG A 63 5.22 -9.69 2.91
C ARG A 63 5.78 -8.83 4.03
N ALA A 64 4.98 -7.93 4.60
CA ALA A 64 5.39 -7.12 5.74
C ALA A 64 5.76 -8.00 6.94
N ASN A 65 4.90 -8.98 7.24
CA ASN A 65 5.11 -9.92 8.34
C ASN A 65 6.36 -10.77 8.15
N ALA A 66 6.58 -11.30 6.94
CA ALA A 66 7.78 -12.07 6.61
C ALA A 66 9.06 -11.24 6.83
N ARG A 67 9.07 -9.96 6.45
CA ARG A 67 10.21 -9.06 6.69
C ARG A 67 10.41 -8.72 8.17
N ALA A 68 9.33 -8.64 8.95
CA ALA A 68 9.40 -8.36 10.39
C ALA A 68 10.03 -9.53 11.18
N HIS A 69 10.01 -10.74 10.63
CA HIS A 69 10.49 -11.95 11.27
C HIS A 69 11.64 -12.64 10.51
N ALA A 70 12.19 -11.99 9.48
CA ALA A 70 13.38 -12.49 8.79
C ALA A 70 14.58 -12.46 9.76
N SER A 71 15.14 -13.63 10.05
CA SER A 71 16.30 -13.83 10.93
C SER A 71 17.61 -13.82 10.14
#